data_AF-A0A1S9PE36-F1
#
_entry.id   AF-A0A1S9PE36-F1
#
_cell.length_a   1.000
_cell.length_b   1.000
_cell.length_c   1.000
_cell.angle_alpha   90.00
_cell.angle_beta   90.00
_cell.angle_gamma   90.00
#
_symmetry.space_group_name_H-M   'P 1'
#
loop_
_entity.id
_entity.type
_entity.pdbx_description
1 polymer ?
#
loop_
_entity_poly.entity_id
_entity_poly.type
_entity_poly.pdbx_seq_one_letter_code
_entity_poly.pdbx_strand_id
1 'polypeptide(L)'
;MNLNLPEQYRNTLQALKDKIKSARINTALTVNVQLLAIYWEIGSFITRQENERGWGGKVVEVLANDLRKEFPDFKGLSARNLRYMRDFYSNWPELSILQQPVAKNSSQVILQQPVAKLPWGHICVLNDKLKLREERIFYAQKATENNWSRNILIHQIELDLYNRHGRIQNNFNQVHLGAQGELAKEIFKDPYKFDFFQLTEEAKERDLEEALIHHIKDFLMEMGKGFAFVGQQIQVEKGGKDYFIDLLFYHTKLHSYVVIELKITEFKPEHAGKMNFYLALVDEYWKAQNDAPSIGLILCKSKNKVTVEYALRDASKPMGVAEYQLTNAIPKNLRGDLPSVEDLEFELERPLTTLEKPIEKNLRDLKNLIAAINGEELQEKITPAKVLAIFTDVMPLIIKNINDLLSTDIYPLFQEHYISRSIRNEQFNYFTSIDLESRLLKEETIDAIGLRIELTGFKKAGVNAFNLTHNLIFYLEDYYYELGPLKSEIWDKRLYHQPWTGDAILKISERWANEIILQIHKHITGLPQ
;
A
#
# COMPACT_ATOMS: atom_id res chain seq x y z
N MET A 1 16.60 -18.48 34.48
CA MET A 1 15.96 -19.81 34.40
C MET A 1 15.43 -20.00 32.98
N ASN A 2 15.98 -20.92 32.20
CA ASN A 2 15.41 -21.31 30.90
C ASN A 2 14.25 -22.29 31.17
N LEU A 3 13.01 -21.84 31.00
CA LEU A 3 11.86 -22.74 31.04
C LEU A 3 11.88 -23.62 29.80
N ASN A 4 12.08 -24.92 30.00
CA ASN A 4 12.00 -25.93 28.95
C ASN A 4 10.51 -26.16 28.65
N LEU A 5 9.98 -25.50 27.61
CA LEU A 5 8.57 -25.58 27.23
C LEU A 5 8.26 -26.93 26.56
N PRO A 6 7.11 -27.57 26.87
CA PRO A 6 6.72 -28.85 26.26
C PRO A 6 6.60 -28.76 24.73
N GLU A 7 6.92 -29.85 24.01
CA GLU A 7 6.85 -29.93 22.54
C GLU A 7 5.46 -29.52 21.99
N GLN A 8 4.40 -29.84 22.74
CA GLN A 8 3.01 -29.52 22.40
C GLN A 8 2.66 -28.03 22.58
N TYR A 9 3.43 -27.26 23.36
CA TYR A 9 3.16 -25.84 23.63
C TYR A 9 3.12 -25.02 22.35
N ARG A 10 4.05 -25.26 21.41
CA ARG A 10 4.08 -24.54 20.13
C ARG A 10 2.84 -24.81 19.29
N ASN A 11 2.36 -26.06 19.26
CA ASN A 11 1.16 -26.45 18.55
C ASN A 11 -0.10 -25.85 19.19
N THR A 12 -0.20 -25.86 20.52
CA THR A 12 -1.31 -25.23 21.26
C THR A 12 -1.31 -23.71 21.07
N LEU A 13 -0.14 -23.07 21.15
CA LEU A 13 0.00 -21.63 20.92
C LEU A 13 -0.38 -21.26 19.48
N GLN A 14 0.03 -22.06 18.49
CA GLN A 14 -0.32 -21.83 17.09
C GLN A 14 -1.83 -22.00 16.86
N ALA A 15 -2.44 -23.05 17.40
CA ALA A 15 -3.89 -23.27 17.33
C ALA A 15 -4.68 -22.13 17.99
N LEU A 16 -4.23 -21.62 19.14
CA LEU A 16 -4.84 -20.47 19.80
C LEU A 16 -4.67 -19.18 18.99
N LYS A 17 -3.49 -18.93 18.43
CA LYS A 17 -3.23 -17.79 17.54
C LYS A 17 -4.14 -17.83 16.31
N ASP A 18 -4.31 -19.00 15.70
CA ASP A 18 -5.17 -19.15 14.53
C ASP A 18 -6.65 -18.99 14.90
N LYS A 19 -7.10 -19.50 16.05
CA LYS A 19 -8.45 -19.26 16.56
C LYS A 19 -8.73 -17.77 16.82
N ILE A 20 -7.76 -17.04 17.40
CA ILE A 20 -7.87 -15.58 17.61
C ILE A 20 -7.92 -14.84 16.28
N LYS A 21 -7.06 -15.20 15.31
CA LYS A 21 -7.09 -14.59 13.96
C LYS A 21 -8.43 -14.83 13.26
N SER A 22 -8.94 -16.06 13.28
CA SER A 22 -10.25 -16.40 12.70
C SER A 22 -11.38 -15.65 13.40
N ALA A 23 -11.37 -15.54 14.73
CA ALA A 23 -12.35 -14.76 15.47
C ALA A 23 -12.33 -13.28 15.06
N ARG A 24 -11.15 -12.66 14.95
CA ARG A 24 -11.00 -11.27 14.51
C ARG A 24 -11.52 -11.04 13.08
N ILE A 25 -11.23 -11.96 12.16
CA ILE A 25 -11.74 -11.89 10.77
C ILE A 25 -13.26 -11.98 10.76
N ASN A 26 -13.84 -12.95 11.49
CA ASN A 26 -15.29 -13.12 11.57
C ASN A 26 -15.99 -11.91 12.21
N THR A 27 -15.40 -11.32 13.25
CA THR A 27 -15.90 -10.08 13.85
C THR A 27 -15.86 -8.94 12.84
N ALA A 28 -14.75 -8.75 12.12
CA ALA A 28 -14.64 -7.70 11.12
C ALA A 28 -15.67 -7.85 9.98
N LEU A 29 -15.90 -9.08 9.50
CA LEU A 29 -16.92 -9.38 8.49
C LEU A 29 -18.33 -9.08 9.00
N THR A 30 -18.65 -9.49 10.23
CA THR A 30 -19.95 -9.25 10.85
C THR A 30 -20.21 -7.76 11.03
N VAL A 31 -19.21 -7.01 11.51
CA VAL A 31 -19.28 -5.55 11.65
C VAL A 31 -19.46 -4.87 10.29
N ASN A 32 -18.73 -5.30 9.25
CA ASN A 32 -18.88 -4.76 7.90
C ASN A 32 -20.31 -4.97 7.38
N VAL A 33 -20.86 -6.17 7.53
CA VAL A 33 -22.24 -6.49 7.14
C VAL A 33 -23.25 -5.56 7.81
N GLN A 34 -23.14 -5.37 9.14
CA GLN A 34 -24.04 -4.47 9.87
C GLN A 34 -23.89 -3.01 9.44
N LEU A 35 -22.65 -2.57 9.20
CA LEU A 35 -22.38 -1.22 8.70
C LEU A 35 -23.03 -0.99 7.32
N LEU A 36 -22.92 -1.97 6.42
CA LEU A 36 -23.55 -1.89 5.10
C LEU A 36 -25.07 -1.87 5.19
N ALA A 37 -25.67 -2.63 6.10
CA ALA A 37 -27.11 -2.60 6.33
C ALA A 37 -27.58 -1.20 6.76
N ILE A 38 -26.91 -0.59 7.75
CA ILE A 38 -27.19 0.77 8.21
C ILE A 38 -27.04 1.78 7.07
N TYR A 39 -25.97 1.67 6.28
CA TYR A 39 -25.72 2.57 5.15
C TYR A 39 -26.79 2.43 4.05
N TRP A 40 -27.24 1.21 3.78
CA TRP A 40 -28.31 0.97 2.83
C TRP A 40 -29.64 1.55 3.32
N GLU A 41 -29.97 1.42 4.61
CA GLU A 41 -31.18 1.99 5.21
C GLU A 41 -31.17 3.51 5.22
N ILE A 42 -30.04 4.13 5.56
CA ILE A 42 -29.86 5.58 5.45
C ILE A 42 -30.07 6.03 3.99
N GLY A 43 -29.49 5.29 3.04
CA GLY A 43 -29.70 5.54 1.61
C GLY A 43 -31.17 5.48 1.19
N SER A 44 -31.88 4.43 1.62
CA SER A 44 -33.32 4.26 1.39
C SER A 44 -34.14 5.43 1.94
N PHE A 45 -33.82 5.85 3.17
CA PHE A 45 -34.49 6.97 3.81
C PHE A 45 -34.26 8.28 3.04
N ILE A 46 -33.01 8.58 2.66
CA ILE A 46 -32.68 9.77 1.88
C ILE A 46 -33.44 9.74 0.54
N THR A 47 -33.36 8.65 -0.22
CA THR A 47 -34.05 8.54 -1.51
C THR A 47 -35.57 8.70 -1.39
N ARG A 48 -36.18 8.18 -0.32
CA ARG A 48 -37.62 8.36 -0.06
C ARG A 48 -37.96 9.83 0.17
N GLN A 49 -37.18 10.53 0.99
CA GLN A 49 -37.42 11.95 1.27
C GLN A 49 -37.11 12.85 0.06
N GLU A 50 -36.12 12.50 -0.77
CA GLU A 50 -35.87 13.15 -2.06
C GLU A 50 -37.11 13.06 -2.96
N ASN A 51 -37.72 11.87 -3.08
CA ASN A 51 -38.90 11.64 -3.92
C ASN A 51 -40.19 12.26 -3.37
N GLU A 52 -40.44 12.16 -2.07
CA GLU A 52 -41.71 12.61 -1.45
C GLU A 52 -41.72 14.11 -1.13
N ARG A 53 -40.57 14.68 -0.75
CA ARG A 53 -40.47 16.04 -0.19
C ARG A 53 -39.48 16.93 -0.92
N GLY A 54 -38.88 16.45 -2.01
CA GLY A 54 -37.93 17.22 -2.81
C GLY A 54 -36.65 17.57 -2.06
N TRP A 55 -36.19 16.71 -1.13
CA TRP A 55 -34.92 16.93 -0.45
C TRP A 55 -33.80 17.12 -1.48
N GLY A 56 -33.04 18.20 -1.33
CA GLY A 56 -31.88 18.50 -2.16
C GLY A 56 -30.57 18.36 -1.38
N GLY A 57 -29.44 18.60 -2.05
CA GLY A 57 -28.11 18.47 -1.44
C GLY A 57 -27.92 19.27 -0.14
N LYS A 58 -28.55 20.45 -0.01
CA LYS A 58 -28.52 21.26 1.22
C LYS A 58 -29.18 20.57 2.42
N VAL A 59 -30.27 19.83 2.21
CA VAL A 59 -30.97 19.11 3.29
C VAL A 59 -30.12 17.93 3.76
N VAL A 60 -29.44 17.24 2.83
CA VAL A 60 -28.50 16.16 3.15
C VAL A 60 -27.30 16.67 3.96
N GLU A 61 -26.82 17.88 3.70
CA GLU A 61 -25.74 18.51 4.48
C GLU A 61 -26.15 18.82 5.92
N VAL A 62 -27.37 19.34 6.13
CA VAL A 62 -27.93 19.57 7.46
C VAL A 62 -28.08 18.24 8.20
N LEU A 63 -28.69 17.23 7.56
CA LEU A 63 -28.83 15.89 8.14
C LEU A 63 -27.49 15.28 8.55
N ALA A 64 -26.46 15.41 7.71
CA ALA A 64 -25.11 14.93 8.03
C ALA A 64 -24.49 15.66 9.23
N ASN A 65 -24.77 16.95 9.40
CA ASN A 65 -24.28 17.72 10.55
C ASN A 65 -24.98 17.28 11.84
N ASP A 66 -26.30 17.09 11.79
CA ASP A 66 -27.09 16.69 12.96
C ASP A 66 -26.75 15.27 13.40
N LEU A 67 -26.63 14.32 12.46
CA LEU A 67 -26.22 12.94 12.76
C LEU A 67 -24.80 12.88 13.35
N ARG A 68 -23.86 13.71 12.90
CA ARG A 68 -22.50 13.75 13.46
C ARG A 68 -22.46 14.33 14.88
N LYS A 69 -23.36 15.27 15.20
CA LYS A 69 -23.47 15.82 16.55
C LYS A 69 -24.05 14.79 17.53
N GLU A 70 -25.06 14.05 17.09
CA GLU A 70 -25.71 13.02 17.91
C GLU A 70 -24.82 11.78 18.09
N PHE A 71 -24.07 11.40 17.06
CA PHE A 71 -23.22 10.20 17.06
C PHE A 71 -21.75 10.52 16.75
N PRO A 72 -21.03 11.20 17.67
CA PRO A 72 -19.65 11.64 17.42
C PRO A 72 -18.66 10.48 17.24
N ASP A 73 -18.90 9.34 17.89
CA ASP A 73 -18.06 8.15 17.78
C ASP A 73 -18.32 7.33 16.50
N PHE A 74 -19.45 7.59 15.81
CA PHE A 74 -19.83 6.88 14.60
C PHE A 74 -19.18 7.53 13.37
N LYS A 75 -18.12 6.89 12.86
CA LYS A 75 -17.39 7.35 11.68
C LYS A 75 -18.21 7.10 10.40
N GLY A 76 -18.16 8.05 9.45
CA GLY A 76 -18.79 7.89 8.14
C GLY A 76 -20.10 8.67 7.93
N LEU A 77 -20.46 9.60 8.82
CA LEU A 77 -21.67 10.44 8.68
C LEU A 77 -21.41 11.78 7.97
N SER A 78 -20.41 11.87 7.09
CA SER A 78 -20.18 13.09 6.32
C SER A 78 -21.23 13.25 5.20
N ALA A 79 -21.52 14.49 4.79
CA ALA A 79 -22.48 14.76 3.72
C ALA A 79 -22.14 14.01 2.42
N ARG A 80 -20.84 13.90 2.11
CA ARG A 80 -20.36 13.10 0.97
C ARG A 80 -20.70 11.61 1.13
N ASN A 81 -20.53 11.07 2.33
CA ASN A 81 -20.82 9.66 2.57
C ASN A 81 -22.31 9.35 2.57
N LEU A 82 -23.17 10.27 3.04
CA LEU A 82 -24.62 10.14 2.92
C LEU A 82 -25.07 10.10 1.45
N ARG A 83 -24.43 10.87 0.56
CA ARG A 83 -24.67 10.75 -0.88
C ARG A 83 -24.26 9.37 -1.42
N TYR A 84 -23.12 8.84 -0.97
CA TYR A 84 -22.73 7.47 -1.31
C TYR A 84 -23.71 6.42 -0.78
N MET A 85 -24.29 6.61 0.41
CA MET A 85 -25.32 5.74 0.97
C MET A 85 -26.59 5.75 0.11
N ARG A 86 -27.04 6.93 -0.32
CA ARG A 86 -28.13 7.07 -1.30
C ARG A 86 -27.81 6.33 -2.60
N ASP A 87 -26.62 6.54 -3.16
CA ASP A 87 -26.21 5.86 -4.40
C ASP A 87 -26.10 4.35 -4.22
N PHE A 88 -25.70 3.90 -3.03
CA PHE A 88 -25.66 2.49 -2.69
C PHE A 88 -27.06 1.87 -2.68
N TYR A 89 -28.05 2.53 -2.06
CA TYR A 89 -29.43 2.08 -2.12
C TYR A 89 -29.94 2.01 -3.57
N SER A 90 -29.76 3.08 -4.34
CA SER A 90 -30.23 3.19 -5.72
C SER A 90 -29.60 2.16 -6.66
N ASN A 91 -28.30 1.88 -6.51
CA ASN A 91 -27.59 0.93 -7.37
C ASN A 91 -27.77 -0.54 -6.94
N TRP A 92 -28.21 -0.78 -5.70
CA TRP A 92 -28.36 -2.10 -5.10
C TRP A 92 -29.71 -2.27 -4.35
N PRO A 93 -30.86 -2.05 -5.03
CA PRO A 93 -32.18 -2.01 -4.37
C PRO A 93 -32.65 -3.38 -3.85
N GLU A 94 -32.12 -4.47 -4.40
CA GLU A 94 -32.48 -5.86 -4.06
C GLU A 94 -31.79 -6.37 -2.79
N LEU A 95 -30.90 -5.58 -2.17
CA LEU A 95 -30.45 -5.83 -0.80
C LEU A 95 -31.60 -5.69 0.22
N SER A 96 -32.82 -5.38 -0.20
CA SER A 96 -34.03 -5.35 0.64
C SER A 96 -34.54 -6.74 1.08
N ILE A 97 -34.13 -7.85 0.46
CA ILE A 97 -34.46 -9.23 0.92
C ILE A 97 -33.83 -9.53 2.31
N LEU A 98 -33.04 -8.60 2.84
CA LEU A 98 -32.30 -8.67 4.11
C LEU A 98 -33.13 -8.33 5.37
N GLN A 99 -34.44 -8.05 5.23
CA GLN A 99 -35.35 -7.64 6.32
C GLN A 99 -36.51 -8.61 6.61
N GLN A 100 -36.35 -9.93 6.54
CA GLN A 100 -37.34 -10.86 7.11
C GLN A 100 -36.90 -11.34 8.51
N PRO A 101 -37.42 -10.74 9.61
CA PRO A 101 -37.13 -11.17 10.96
C PRO A 101 -38.12 -12.28 11.39
N VAL A 102 -38.05 -13.48 10.83
CA VAL A 102 -38.62 -14.68 11.49
C VAL A 102 -37.82 -15.93 11.11
N ALA A 103 -37.43 -16.70 12.11
CA ALA A 103 -36.74 -18.01 12.05
C ALA A 103 -35.21 -17.99 11.87
N LYS A 104 -34.50 -17.92 13.01
CA LYS A 104 -33.23 -18.59 13.42
C LYS A 104 -32.06 -18.88 12.44
N ASN A 105 -32.12 -18.53 11.15
CA ASN A 105 -31.10 -18.79 10.13
C ASN A 105 -30.80 -17.54 9.26
N SER A 106 -31.20 -16.34 9.69
CA SER A 106 -31.12 -15.09 8.91
C SER A 106 -29.70 -14.55 8.66
N SER A 107 -28.67 -15.05 9.36
CA SER A 107 -27.28 -14.74 9.06
C SER A 107 -26.82 -15.26 7.68
N GLN A 108 -27.55 -16.20 7.06
CA GLN A 108 -27.20 -16.79 5.77
C GLN A 108 -27.65 -15.96 4.54
N VAL A 109 -28.67 -15.12 4.64
CA VAL A 109 -29.22 -14.37 3.48
C VAL A 109 -28.36 -13.14 3.14
N ILE A 110 -27.81 -12.47 4.16
CA ILE A 110 -26.93 -11.30 3.98
C ILE A 110 -25.62 -11.65 3.26
N LEU A 111 -25.19 -12.91 3.34
CA LEU A 111 -23.93 -13.40 2.78
C LEU A 111 -24.03 -13.86 1.31
N GLN A 112 -25.19 -13.76 0.66
CA GLN A 112 -25.32 -14.28 -0.70
C GLN A 112 -24.88 -13.30 -1.79
N GLN A 113 -25.09 -11.99 -1.60
CA GLN A 113 -24.66 -11.01 -2.59
C GLN A 113 -23.17 -10.66 -2.39
N PRO A 114 -22.32 -10.79 -3.42
CA PRO A 114 -20.87 -10.50 -3.34
C PRO A 114 -20.57 -9.10 -2.78
N VAL A 115 -21.40 -8.11 -3.12
CA VAL A 115 -21.24 -6.73 -2.64
C VAL A 115 -21.32 -6.61 -1.11
N ALA A 116 -22.09 -7.48 -0.43
CA ALA A 116 -22.22 -7.47 1.03
C ALA A 116 -20.97 -8.01 1.76
N LYS A 117 -20.05 -8.64 1.03
CA LYS A 117 -18.75 -9.11 1.53
C LYS A 117 -17.63 -8.10 1.31
N LEU A 118 -17.90 -7.02 0.58
CA LEU A 118 -16.89 -6.02 0.25
C LEU A 118 -16.82 -4.92 1.31
N PRO A 119 -15.64 -4.36 1.58
CA PRO A 119 -15.50 -3.13 2.37
C PRO A 119 -16.23 -1.96 1.71
N TRP A 120 -16.76 -1.04 2.51
CA TRP A 120 -17.52 0.12 2.03
C TRP A 120 -16.86 0.89 0.87
N GLY A 121 -15.55 1.15 0.94
CA GLY A 121 -14.89 1.91 -0.13
C GLY A 121 -14.76 1.16 -1.47
N HIS A 122 -14.86 -0.17 -1.50
CA HIS A 122 -15.00 -0.90 -2.77
C HIS A 122 -16.36 -0.64 -3.41
N ILE A 123 -17.42 -0.57 -2.60
CA ILE A 123 -18.77 -0.26 -3.06
C ILE A 123 -18.83 1.16 -3.63
N CYS A 124 -18.17 2.14 -2.97
CA CYS A 124 -18.02 3.49 -3.52
C CYS A 124 -17.36 3.46 -4.91
N VAL A 125 -16.27 2.70 -5.08
CA VAL A 125 -15.59 2.57 -6.39
C VAL A 125 -16.50 1.98 -7.45
N LEU A 126 -17.25 0.92 -7.13
CA LEU A 126 -18.20 0.30 -8.07
C LEU A 126 -19.27 1.29 -8.50
N ASN A 127 -19.80 2.09 -7.57
CA ASN A 127 -20.84 3.07 -7.87
C ASN A 127 -20.30 4.27 -8.65
N ASP A 128 -19.08 4.72 -8.37
CA ASP A 128 -18.46 5.89 -9.04
C ASP A 128 -17.99 5.57 -10.46
N LYS A 129 -17.34 4.42 -10.66
CA LYS A 129 -16.67 4.10 -11.94
C LYS A 129 -17.55 3.36 -12.94
N LEU A 130 -18.59 2.65 -12.49
CA LEU A 130 -19.40 1.78 -13.34
C LEU A 130 -20.84 2.25 -13.43
N LYS A 131 -21.34 2.41 -14.65
CA LYS A 131 -22.72 2.85 -14.90
C LYS A 131 -23.69 1.69 -15.00
N LEU A 132 -23.26 0.59 -15.63
CA LEU A 132 -24.10 -0.58 -15.88
C LEU A 132 -24.16 -1.49 -14.64
N ARG A 133 -25.37 -1.99 -14.36
CA ARG A 133 -25.61 -2.89 -13.22
C ARG A 133 -24.85 -4.21 -13.37
N GLU A 134 -24.80 -4.75 -14.58
CA GLU A 134 -24.13 -6.02 -14.88
C GLU A 134 -22.62 -5.94 -14.60
N GLU A 135 -21.97 -4.87 -15.02
CA GLU A 135 -20.55 -4.61 -14.72
C GLU A 135 -20.32 -4.53 -13.21
N ARG A 136 -21.17 -3.79 -12.48
CA ARG A 136 -21.06 -3.69 -11.01
C ARG A 136 -21.14 -5.06 -10.34
N ILE A 137 -22.08 -5.90 -10.76
CA ILE A 137 -22.23 -7.28 -10.24
C ILE A 137 -20.99 -8.11 -10.56
N PHE A 138 -20.53 -8.07 -11.81
CA PHE A 138 -19.33 -8.81 -12.24
C PHE A 138 -18.10 -8.42 -11.42
N TYR A 139 -17.79 -7.14 -11.31
CA TYR A 139 -16.62 -6.68 -10.56
C TYR A 139 -16.76 -6.94 -9.05
N ALA A 140 -17.98 -6.88 -8.49
CA ALA A 140 -18.22 -7.25 -7.10
C ALA A 140 -17.95 -8.75 -6.84
N GLN A 141 -18.40 -9.62 -7.75
CA GLN A 141 -18.12 -11.06 -7.75
C GLN A 141 -16.62 -11.31 -7.80
N LYS A 142 -15.94 -10.77 -8.83
CA LYS A 142 -14.50 -10.96 -9.02
C LYS A 142 -13.67 -10.39 -7.87
N ALA A 143 -14.03 -9.24 -7.32
CA ALA A 143 -13.33 -8.69 -6.15
C ALA A 143 -13.45 -9.60 -4.92
N THR A 144 -14.60 -10.23 -4.72
CA THR A 144 -14.85 -11.15 -3.61
C THR A 144 -14.11 -12.47 -3.81
N GLU A 145 -14.22 -13.09 -4.99
CA GLU A 145 -13.55 -14.35 -5.33
C GLU A 145 -12.02 -14.25 -5.23
N ASN A 146 -11.49 -13.11 -5.68
CA ASN A 146 -10.06 -12.87 -5.78
C ASN A 146 -9.47 -12.11 -4.58
N ASN A 147 -10.30 -11.74 -3.59
CA ASN A 147 -9.89 -10.91 -2.45
C ASN A 147 -9.16 -9.62 -2.88
N TRP A 148 -9.68 -8.94 -3.90
CA TRP A 148 -9.03 -7.74 -4.42
C TRP A 148 -8.99 -6.63 -3.38
N SER A 149 -7.83 -5.98 -3.26
CA SER A 149 -7.77 -4.67 -2.62
C SER A 149 -8.53 -3.64 -3.46
N ARG A 150 -8.84 -2.48 -2.87
CA ARG A 150 -9.53 -1.41 -3.59
C ARG A 150 -8.76 -0.95 -4.83
N ASN A 151 -7.42 -0.87 -4.72
CA ASN A 151 -6.57 -0.46 -5.83
C ASN A 151 -6.57 -1.49 -6.95
N ILE A 152 -6.57 -2.79 -6.62
CA ILE A 152 -6.67 -3.85 -7.63
C ILE A 152 -8.03 -3.80 -8.33
N LEU A 153 -9.12 -3.58 -7.59
CA LEU A 153 -10.45 -3.40 -8.20
C LEU A 153 -10.47 -2.21 -9.18
N ILE A 154 -9.93 -1.06 -8.79
CA ILE A 154 -9.83 0.12 -9.65
C ILE A 154 -9.04 -0.21 -10.92
N HIS A 155 -7.88 -0.83 -10.76
CA HIS A 155 -7.02 -1.23 -11.87
C HIS A 155 -7.72 -2.21 -12.83
N GLN A 156 -8.42 -3.22 -12.32
CA GLN A 156 -9.16 -4.19 -13.15
C GLN A 156 -10.32 -3.54 -13.91
N ILE A 157 -10.96 -2.52 -13.33
CA ILE A 157 -11.98 -1.71 -14.02
C ILE A 157 -11.33 -0.89 -15.14
N GLU A 158 -10.19 -0.24 -14.87
CA GLU A 158 -9.45 0.56 -15.86
C GLU A 158 -8.94 -0.29 -17.02
N LEU A 159 -8.54 -1.53 -16.74
CA LEU A 159 -8.17 -2.52 -17.74
C LEU A 159 -9.38 -3.15 -18.46
N ASP A 160 -10.61 -2.78 -18.12
CA ASP A 160 -11.85 -3.29 -18.75
C ASP A 160 -11.91 -4.82 -18.74
N LEU A 161 -11.67 -5.45 -17.58
CA LEU A 161 -11.70 -6.91 -17.43
C LEU A 161 -13.04 -7.52 -17.88
N TYR A 162 -14.16 -6.85 -17.61
CA TYR A 162 -15.51 -7.33 -17.94
C TYR A 162 -15.63 -7.77 -19.41
N ASN A 163 -15.05 -6.99 -20.33
CA ASN A 163 -15.11 -7.26 -21.75
C ASN A 163 -14.03 -8.23 -22.26
N ARG A 164 -13.14 -8.75 -21.40
CA ARG A 164 -12.00 -9.60 -21.82
C ARG A 164 -12.03 -10.99 -21.21
N HIS A 165 -12.63 -11.12 -20.02
CA HIS A 165 -12.76 -12.38 -19.30
C HIS A 165 -13.58 -13.42 -20.09
N GLY A 166 -13.09 -14.65 -20.20
CA GLY A 166 -13.84 -15.75 -20.82
C GLY A 166 -13.85 -15.78 -22.34
N ARG A 167 -13.12 -14.86 -23.01
CA ARG A 167 -13.19 -14.66 -24.47
C ARG A 167 -12.07 -15.33 -25.27
N ILE A 168 -11.17 -16.05 -24.60
CA ILE A 168 -10.04 -16.71 -25.25
C ILE A 168 -10.49 -17.72 -26.31
N GLN A 169 -9.82 -17.74 -27.47
CA GLN A 169 -9.98 -18.80 -28.46
C GLN A 169 -9.21 -20.04 -28.00
N ASN A 170 -9.88 -21.18 -27.91
CA ASN A 170 -9.33 -22.37 -27.28
C ASN A 170 -9.96 -23.67 -27.83
N ASN A 171 -9.34 -24.80 -27.55
CA ASN A 171 -9.87 -26.15 -27.82
C ASN A 171 -10.32 -26.90 -26.54
N PHE A 172 -10.52 -26.22 -25.41
CA PHE A 172 -10.71 -26.86 -24.09
C PHE A 172 -11.90 -27.82 -24.04
N ASN A 173 -12.98 -27.51 -24.76
CA ASN A 173 -14.18 -28.34 -24.83
C ASN A 173 -14.01 -29.55 -25.76
N GLN A 174 -13.06 -29.51 -26.70
CA GLN A 174 -12.78 -30.59 -27.64
C GLN A 174 -11.86 -31.65 -27.01
N VAL A 175 -10.95 -31.21 -26.13
CA VAL A 175 -9.94 -32.07 -25.48
C VAL A 175 -10.48 -32.79 -24.21
N HIS A 176 -11.81 -32.82 -24.00
CA HIS A 176 -12.46 -33.55 -22.90
C HIS A 176 -11.90 -33.21 -21.50
N LEU A 177 -11.62 -31.92 -21.23
CA LEU A 177 -11.25 -31.46 -19.89
C LEU A 177 -12.40 -31.50 -18.86
N GLY A 178 -13.62 -31.83 -19.29
CA GLY A 178 -14.82 -31.83 -18.44
C GLY A 178 -15.03 -30.45 -17.80
N ALA A 179 -15.35 -30.43 -16.50
CA ALA A 179 -15.54 -29.19 -15.74
C ALA A 179 -14.30 -28.28 -15.70
N GLN A 180 -13.09 -28.83 -15.90
CA GLN A 180 -11.85 -28.04 -15.94
C GLN A 180 -11.75 -27.19 -17.21
N GLY A 181 -12.39 -27.59 -18.31
CA GLY A 181 -12.36 -26.84 -19.57
C GLY A 181 -13.11 -25.52 -19.48
N GLU A 182 -14.30 -25.54 -18.87
CA GLU A 182 -15.09 -24.33 -18.66
C GLU A 182 -14.40 -23.39 -17.65
N LEU A 183 -13.83 -23.96 -16.57
CA LEU A 183 -13.05 -23.19 -15.60
C LEU A 183 -11.79 -22.55 -16.24
N ALA A 184 -11.08 -23.28 -17.09
CA ALA A 184 -9.93 -22.75 -17.83
C ALA A 184 -10.34 -21.60 -18.76
N LYS A 185 -11.46 -21.77 -19.48
CA LYS A 185 -12.01 -20.72 -20.35
C LYS A 185 -12.32 -19.45 -19.56
N GLU A 186 -12.95 -19.57 -18.39
CA GLU A 186 -13.24 -18.43 -17.52
C GLU A 186 -11.96 -17.75 -17.01
N ILE A 187 -10.95 -18.52 -16.59
CA ILE A 187 -9.71 -17.96 -16.02
C ILE A 187 -8.97 -17.08 -17.02
N PHE A 188 -8.88 -17.49 -18.29
CA PHE A 188 -8.08 -16.78 -19.26
C PHE A 188 -8.81 -15.58 -19.88
N LYS A 189 -8.01 -14.59 -20.27
CA LYS A 189 -8.47 -13.30 -20.82
C LYS A 189 -8.09 -13.17 -22.29
N ASP A 190 -8.83 -12.34 -23.01
CA ASP A 190 -8.47 -11.96 -24.38
C ASP A 190 -9.02 -10.56 -24.72
N PRO A 191 -8.16 -9.58 -25.06
CA PRO A 191 -6.70 -9.62 -24.97
C PRO A 191 -6.20 -9.57 -23.52
N TYR A 192 -4.92 -9.85 -23.27
CA TYR A 192 -4.21 -9.43 -22.06
C TYR A 192 -3.70 -7.99 -22.19
N LYS A 193 -3.69 -7.20 -21.11
CA LYS A 193 -3.20 -5.82 -21.14
C LYS A 193 -1.92 -5.68 -20.32
N PHE A 194 -0.84 -5.30 -20.99
CA PHE A 194 0.48 -5.15 -20.39
C PHE A 194 0.96 -3.70 -20.46
N ASP A 195 0.15 -2.81 -19.86
CA ASP A 195 0.30 -1.35 -19.89
C ASP A 195 1.51 -0.83 -19.08
N PHE A 196 2.25 -1.74 -18.43
CA PHE A 196 3.43 -1.46 -17.62
C PHE A 196 4.75 -1.54 -18.41
N PHE A 197 4.69 -1.72 -19.73
CA PHE A 197 5.87 -1.81 -20.58
C PHE A 197 6.07 -0.62 -21.50
N GLN A 198 7.33 -0.21 -21.64
CA GLN A 198 7.81 0.63 -22.72
C GLN A 198 8.65 -0.24 -23.67
N LEU A 199 7.98 -1.03 -24.52
CA LEU A 199 8.67 -1.80 -25.55
C LEU A 199 8.71 -0.96 -26.84
N THR A 200 9.89 -0.86 -27.44
CA THR A 200 10.09 -0.23 -28.74
C THR A 200 9.56 -1.13 -29.86
N GLU A 201 9.33 -0.59 -31.06
CA GLU A 201 8.89 -1.40 -32.21
C GLU A 201 9.92 -2.45 -32.65
N GLU A 202 11.20 -2.28 -32.26
CA GLU A 202 12.31 -3.20 -32.53
C GLU A 202 12.47 -4.30 -31.45
N ALA A 203 11.61 -4.32 -30.43
CA ALA A 203 11.70 -5.29 -29.34
C ALA A 203 11.57 -6.74 -29.86
N LYS A 204 12.46 -7.61 -29.40
CA LYS A 204 12.46 -9.05 -29.64
C LYS A 204 11.59 -9.77 -28.62
N GLU A 205 11.26 -11.04 -28.88
CA GLU A 205 10.49 -11.88 -27.94
C GLU A 205 11.15 -11.95 -26.56
N ARG A 206 12.48 -12.03 -26.53
CA ARG A 206 13.27 -11.99 -25.30
C ARG A 206 13.10 -10.69 -24.51
N ASP A 207 12.95 -9.54 -25.17
CA ASP A 207 12.75 -8.26 -24.50
C ASP A 207 11.37 -8.20 -23.84
N LEU A 208 10.34 -8.76 -24.49
CA LEU A 208 9.00 -8.90 -23.92
C LEU A 208 9.00 -9.84 -22.70
N GLU A 209 9.71 -10.96 -22.78
CA GLU A 209 9.86 -11.89 -21.67
C GLU A 209 10.59 -11.28 -20.48
N GLU A 210 11.76 -10.66 -20.71
CA GLU A 210 12.55 -10.01 -19.66
C GLU A 210 11.74 -8.89 -18.99
N ALA A 211 10.95 -8.14 -19.76
CA ALA A 211 10.05 -7.14 -19.22
C ALA A 211 8.96 -7.78 -18.33
N LEU A 212 8.29 -8.85 -18.77
CA LEU A 212 7.29 -9.59 -17.98
C LEU A 212 7.83 -10.11 -16.66
N ILE A 213 9.09 -10.53 -16.63
CA ILE A 213 9.72 -10.99 -15.39
C ILE A 213 10.16 -9.82 -14.50
N HIS A 214 10.70 -8.75 -15.08
CA HIS A 214 11.03 -7.55 -14.30
C HIS A 214 9.79 -6.98 -13.59
N HIS A 215 8.63 -7.08 -14.24
CA HIS A 215 7.33 -6.68 -13.73
C HIS A 215 6.43 -7.87 -13.34
N ILE A 216 7.02 -8.96 -12.82
CA ILE A 216 6.29 -10.21 -12.52
C ILE A 216 5.07 -10.00 -11.62
N LYS A 217 5.11 -9.01 -10.71
CA LYS A 217 3.98 -8.66 -9.85
C LYS A 217 2.78 -8.17 -10.66
N ASP A 218 3.01 -7.24 -11.58
CA ASP A 218 1.97 -6.65 -12.41
C ASP A 218 1.46 -7.67 -13.43
N PHE A 219 2.37 -8.49 -13.97
CA PHE A 219 1.99 -9.63 -14.79
C PHE A 219 1.12 -10.64 -14.04
N LEU A 220 1.48 -11.04 -12.82
CA LEU A 220 0.65 -11.93 -11.98
C LEU A 220 -0.71 -11.30 -11.64
N MET A 221 -0.77 -9.97 -11.43
CA MET A 221 -2.04 -9.29 -11.23
C MET A 221 -2.93 -9.32 -12.48
N GLU A 222 -2.33 -9.21 -13.67
CA GLU A 222 -3.04 -9.33 -14.93
C GLU A 222 -3.38 -10.79 -15.28
N MET A 223 -2.60 -11.79 -14.86
CA MET A 223 -2.98 -13.21 -15.00
C MET A 223 -4.12 -13.60 -14.04
N GLY A 224 -4.13 -13.04 -12.82
CA GLY A 224 -5.18 -13.23 -11.84
C GLY A 224 -4.83 -14.23 -10.72
N LYS A 225 -5.74 -14.40 -9.76
CA LYS A 225 -5.51 -15.24 -8.58
C LYS A 225 -5.49 -16.72 -8.97
N GLY A 226 -4.43 -17.40 -8.55
CA GLY A 226 -4.29 -18.85 -8.67
C GLY A 226 -3.04 -19.25 -9.44
N PHE A 227 -2.49 -18.35 -10.26
CA PHE A 227 -1.21 -18.51 -10.93
C PHE A 227 -0.05 -18.42 -9.94
N ALA A 228 0.83 -19.42 -9.99
CA ALA A 228 2.09 -19.47 -9.29
C ALA A 228 3.22 -19.58 -10.34
N PHE A 229 4.18 -18.67 -10.28
CA PHE A 229 5.33 -18.69 -11.18
C PHE A 229 6.25 -19.87 -10.83
N VAL A 230 6.60 -20.69 -11.82
CA VAL A 230 7.49 -21.84 -11.67
C VAL A 230 8.87 -21.53 -12.22
N GLY A 231 8.95 -20.91 -13.41
CA GLY A 231 10.22 -20.51 -14.00
C GLY A 231 10.07 -19.86 -15.38
N GLN A 232 11.20 -19.37 -15.90
CA GLN A 232 11.37 -18.78 -17.23
C GLN A 232 12.51 -19.49 -17.97
N GLN A 233 12.51 -19.45 -19.31
CA GLN A 233 13.52 -20.11 -20.17
C GLN A 233 13.88 -21.53 -19.68
N ILE A 234 12.87 -22.33 -19.35
CA ILE A 234 13.12 -23.66 -18.80
C ILE A 234 13.65 -24.55 -19.91
N GLN A 235 14.92 -24.95 -19.78
CA GLN A 235 15.58 -25.86 -20.70
C GLN A 235 15.10 -27.29 -20.46
N VAL A 236 14.72 -27.96 -21.54
CA VAL A 236 14.36 -29.38 -21.57
C VAL A 236 15.13 -30.06 -22.68
N GLU A 237 15.91 -31.07 -22.31
CA GLU A 237 16.56 -31.94 -23.28
C GLU A 237 15.61 -33.08 -23.69
N LYS A 238 15.39 -33.26 -24.99
CA LYS A 238 14.65 -34.42 -25.52
C LYS A 238 15.24 -34.85 -26.85
N GLY A 239 15.63 -36.12 -26.95
CA GLY A 239 16.18 -36.69 -28.19
C GLY A 239 17.48 -36.03 -28.65
N GLY A 240 18.34 -35.59 -27.71
CA GLY A 240 19.63 -34.95 -28.00
C GLY A 240 19.52 -33.51 -28.53
N LYS A 241 18.36 -32.86 -28.32
CA LYS A 241 18.15 -31.44 -28.62
C LYS A 241 17.61 -30.72 -27.40
N ASP A 242 18.04 -29.47 -27.26
CA ASP A 242 17.56 -28.55 -26.23
C ASP A 242 16.35 -27.77 -26.72
N TYR A 243 15.35 -27.68 -25.85
CA TYR A 243 14.15 -26.89 -26.04
C TYR A 243 13.98 -25.93 -24.87
N PHE A 244 13.44 -24.74 -25.13
CA PHE A 244 13.27 -23.70 -24.12
C PHE A 244 11.80 -23.32 -24.03
N ILE A 245 11.23 -23.48 -22.85
CA ILE A 245 9.87 -23.03 -22.53
C ILE A 245 9.99 -21.60 -22.01
N ASP A 246 9.36 -20.63 -22.68
CA ASP A 246 9.46 -19.20 -22.33
C ASP A 246 9.05 -18.98 -20.87
N LEU A 247 7.82 -19.35 -20.50
CA LEU A 247 7.32 -19.20 -19.13
C LEU A 247 6.52 -20.43 -18.69
N LEU A 248 6.76 -20.90 -17.47
CA LEU A 248 6.01 -21.96 -16.83
C LEU A 248 5.35 -21.47 -15.55
N PHE A 249 4.05 -21.71 -15.45
CA PHE A 249 3.23 -21.44 -14.27
C PHE A 249 2.54 -22.72 -13.79
N TYR A 250 2.05 -22.68 -12.56
CA TYR A 250 1.10 -23.65 -12.03
C TYR A 250 -0.18 -22.93 -11.60
N HIS A 251 -1.34 -23.47 -11.94
CA HIS A 251 -2.63 -22.90 -11.53
C HIS A 251 -3.26 -23.70 -10.39
N THR A 252 -3.23 -23.12 -9.20
CA THR A 252 -3.61 -23.78 -7.93
C THR A 252 -5.06 -24.26 -7.82
N LYS A 253 -6.00 -23.72 -8.62
CA LYS A 253 -7.39 -24.22 -8.64
C LYS A 253 -7.66 -25.26 -9.73
N LEU A 254 -6.93 -25.15 -10.85
CA LEU A 254 -7.05 -26.11 -11.95
C LEU A 254 -6.24 -27.37 -11.64
N HIS A 255 -5.26 -27.25 -10.73
CA HIS A 255 -4.25 -28.27 -10.44
C HIS A 255 -3.50 -28.68 -11.69
N SER A 256 -3.09 -27.72 -12.52
CA SER A 256 -2.39 -27.98 -13.76
C SER A 256 -1.31 -26.93 -14.04
N TYR A 257 -0.25 -27.37 -14.71
CA TYR A 257 0.76 -26.47 -15.25
C TYR A 257 0.19 -25.65 -16.40
N VAL A 258 0.63 -24.40 -16.51
CA VAL A 258 0.28 -23.50 -17.61
C VAL A 258 1.57 -23.09 -18.30
N VAL A 259 1.72 -23.53 -19.55
CA VAL A 259 2.84 -23.18 -20.42
C VAL A 259 2.47 -21.93 -21.19
N ILE A 260 3.22 -20.85 -21.05
CA ILE A 260 2.97 -19.60 -21.75
C ILE A 260 4.07 -19.40 -22.80
N GLU A 261 3.67 -19.26 -24.05
CA GLU A 261 4.55 -18.94 -25.18
C GLU A 261 4.27 -17.51 -25.63
N LEU A 262 5.32 -16.69 -25.75
CA LEU A 262 5.24 -15.28 -26.10
C LEU A 262 5.59 -15.06 -27.57
N LYS A 263 4.80 -14.27 -28.28
CA LYS A 263 4.99 -13.97 -29.71
C LYS A 263 4.78 -12.48 -30.00
N ILE A 264 5.85 -11.79 -30.40
CA ILE A 264 5.76 -10.37 -30.81
C ILE A 264 5.11 -10.14 -32.18
N THR A 265 4.83 -11.25 -32.88
CA THR A 265 4.21 -11.26 -34.20
C THR A 265 2.77 -11.79 -34.13
N GLU A 266 2.08 -11.78 -35.27
CA GLU A 266 0.78 -12.43 -35.40
C GLU A 266 0.91 -13.94 -35.16
N PHE A 267 -0.13 -14.55 -34.56
CA PHE A 267 -0.23 -15.99 -34.42
C PHE A 267 -0.05 -16.73 -35.76
N LYS A 268 0.82 -17.74 -35.77
CA LYS A 268 0.98 -18.71 -36.85
C LYS A 268 0.63 -20.13 -36.40
N PRO A 269 0.09 -20.99 -37.27
CA PRO A 269 -0.24 -22.38 -36.93
C PRO A 269 0.90 -23.20 -36.33
N GLU A 270 2.16 -22.92 -36.72
CA GLU A 270 3.36 -23.56 -36.17
C GLU A 270 3.50 -23.38 -34.65
N HIS A 271 2.96 -22.30 -34.08
CA HIS A 271 2.98 -22.06 -32.64
C HIS A 271 2.14 -23.09 -31.88
N ALA A 272 1.00 -23.51 -32.45
CA ALA A 272 0.19 -24.58 -31.86
C ALA A 272 0.91 -25.93 -31.88
N GLY A 273 1.68 -26.19 -32.94
CA GLY A 273 2.56 -27.37 -33.03
C GLY A 273 3.64 -27.37 -31.94
N LYS A 274 4.35 -26.26 -31.79
CA LYS A 274 5.36 -26.06 -30.72
C LYS A 274 4.75 -26.22 -29.33
N MET A 275 3.58 -25.62 -29.10
CA MET A 275 2.85 -25.71 -27.82
C MET A 275 2.42 -27.15 -27.50
N ASN A 276 1.87 -27.90 -28.48
CA ASN A 276 1.53 -29.32 -28.28
C ASN A 276 2.73 -30.13 -27.77
N PHE A 277 3.90 -29.90 -28.37
CA PHE A 277 5.14 -30.55 -27.97
C PHE A 277 5.56 -30.14 -26.54
N TYR A 278 5.50 -28.85 -26.19
CA TYR A 278 5.82 -28.38 -24.84
C TYR A 278 4.89 -28.91 -23.77
N LEU A 279 3.59 -29.01 -24.04
CA LEU A 279 2.65 -29.62 -23.10
C LEU A 279 2.93 -31.10 -22.88
N ALA A 280 3.38 -31.83 -23.91
CA ALA A 280 3.79 -33.22 -23.76
C ALA A 280 5.05 -33.35 -22.88
N LEU A 281 6.06 -32.49 -23.08
CA LEU A 281 7.24 -32.44 -22.23
C LEU A 281 6.87 -32.09 -20.78
N VAL A 282 6.02 -31.08 -20.58
CA VAL A 282 5.67 -30.64 -19.23
C VAL A 282 4.90 -31.71 -18.46
N ASP A 283 3.97 -32.39 -19.14
CA ASP A 283 3.24 -33.53 -18.59
C ASP A 283 4.17 -34.70 -18.24
N GLU A 284 5.31 -34.87 -18.92
CA GLU A 284 6.26 -35.95 -18.65
C GLU A 284 7.20 -35.60 -17.47
N TYR A 285 7.70 -34.37 -17.41
CA TYR A 285 8.75 -33.99 -16.47
C TYR A 285 8.24 -33.44 -15.13
N TRP A 286 7.11 -32.73 -15.09
CA TRP A 286 6.65 -32.03 -13.88
C TRP A 286 5.29 -32.45 -13.36
N LYS A 287 4.38 -32.90 -14.24
CA LYS A 287 3.01 -33.21 -13.84
C LYS A 287 2.97 -34.39 -12.86
N ALA A 288 2.41 -34.16 -11.68
CA ALA A 288 2.15 -35.22 -10.72
C ALA A 288 0.92 -36.05 -11.10
N GLN A 289 0.78 -37.23 -10.50
CA GLN A 289 -0.35 -38.14 -10.76
C GLN A 289 -1.72 -37.50 -10.51
N ASN A 290 -1.80 -36.57 -9.55
CA ASN A 290 -3.04 -35.88 -9.17
C ASN A 290 -3.25 -34.55 -9.89
N ASP A 291 -2.31 -34.13 -10.74
CA ASP A 291 -2.47 -32.91 -11.52
C ASP A 291 -3.35 -33.17 -12.76
N ALA A 292 -4.17 -32.19 -13.10
CA ALA A 292 -4.89 -32.13 -14.36
C ALA A 292 -3.92 -31.97 -15.55
N PRO A 293 -4.35 -32.24 -16.80
CA PRO A 293 -3.53 -32.00 -17.98
C PRO A 293 -3.00 -30.56 -18.04
N SER A 294 -1.73 -30.39 -18.41
CA SER A 294 -1.13 -29.07 -18.56
C SER A 294 -1.80 -28.29 -19.70
N ILE A 295 -1.92 -26.98 -19.54
CA ILE A 295 -2.63 -26.09 -20.47
C ILE A 295 -1.66 -25.12 -21.15
N GLY A 296 -1.78 -24.99 -22.47
CA GLY A 296 -1.00 -24.04 -23.25
C GLY A 296 -1.70 -22.69 -23.37
N LEU A 297 -0.95 -21.60 -23.21
CA LEU A 297 -1.41 -20.24 -23.47
C LEU A 297 -0.43 -19.57 -24.43
N ILE A 298 -0.88 -19.29 -25.64
CA ILE A 298 -0.08 -18.56 -26.64
C ILE A 298 -0.51 -17.09 -26.58
N LEU A 299 0.42 -16.21 -26.23
CA LEU A 299 0.21 -14.76 -26.19
C LEU A 299 0.89 -14.11 -27.40
N CYS A 300 0.09 -13.60 -28.32
CA CYS A 300 0.58 -13.00 -29.56
C CYS A 300 0.18 -11.53 -29.72
N LYS A 301 0.91 -10.76 -30.54
CA LYS A 301 0.59 -9.35 -30.81
C LYS A 301 -0.78 -9.19 -31.50
N SER A 302 -1.15 -10.14 -32.35
CA SER A 302 -2.44 -10.20 -33.04
C SER A 302 -2.77 -11.63 -33.46
N LYS A 303 -4.03 -11.92 -33.79
CA LYS A 303 -4.41 -13.21 -34.36
C LYS A 303 -5.59 -13.11 -35.33
N ASN A 304 -5.56 -13.94 -36.39
CA ASN A 304 -6.75 -14.19 -37.19
C ASN A 304 -7.60 -15.30 -36.56
N LYS A 305 -8.86 -15.00 -36.26
CA LYS A 305 -9.77 -15.92 -35.58
C LYS A 305 -9.95 -17.26 -36.30
N VAL A 306 -10.05 -17.24 -37.63
CA VAL A 306 -10.24 -18.43 -38.46
C VAL A 306 -8.97 -19.27 -38.44
N THR A 307 -7.80 -18.65 -38.62
CA THR A 307 -6.51 -19.34 -38.56
C THR A 307 -6.30 -20.05 -37.23
N VAL A 308 -6.62 -19.38 -36.11
CA VAL A 308 -6.55 -19.98 -34.77
C VAL A 308 -7.49 -21.17 -34.64
N GLU A 309 -8.76 -21.02 -35.05
CA GLU A 309 -9.76 -22.10 -34.98
C GLU A 309 -9.31 -23.34 -35.75
N TYR A 310 -8.81 -23.17 -36.98
CA TYR A 310 -8.29 -24.27 -37.79
C TYR A 310 -7.03 -24.91 -37.17
N ALA A 311 -6.11 -24.10 -36.63
CA ALA A 311 -4.89 -24.62 -36.01
C ALA A 311 -5.15 -25.41 -34.72
N LEU A 312 -6.18 -25.03 -33.95
CA LEU A 312 -6.50 -25.68 -32.67
C LEU A 312 -7.45 -26.88 -32.80
N ARG A 313 -8.18 -27.01 -33.90
CA ARG A 313 -9.24 -28.03 -34.09
C ARG A 313 -8.76 -29.47 -33.86
N ASP A 314 -7.58 -29.79 -34.38
CA ASP A 314 -7.00 -31.14 -34.31
C ASP A 314 -5.86 -31.24 -33.29
N ALA A 315 -5.68 -30.21 -32.45
CA ALA A 315 -4.69 -30.24 -31.39
C ALA A 315 -5.18 -31.13 -30.24
N SER A 316 -4.36 -32.11 -29.84
CA SER A 316 -4.70 -33.11 -28.83
C SER A 316 -4.44 -32.65 -27.39
N LYS A 317 -3.61 -31.61 -27.19
CA LYS A 317 -3.38 -31.00 -25.88
C LYS A 317 -4.21 -29.72 -25.72
N PRO A 318 -4.63 -29.38 -24.49
CA PRO A 318 -5.48 -28.22 -24.26
C PRO A 318 -4.65 -26.94 -24.37
N MET A 319 -5.07 -26.03 -25.25
CA MET A 319 -4.41 -24.75 -25.42
C MET A 319 -5.38 -23.64 -25.84
N GLY A 320 -5.02 -22.41 -25.49
CA GLY A 320 -5.69 -21.20 -25.88
C GLY A 320 -4.73 -20.18 -26.49
N VAL A 321 -5.27 -19.35 -27.38
CA VAL A 321 -4.55 -18.24 -28.02
C VAL A 321 -5.23 -16.94 -27.62
N ALA A 322 -4.47 -16.02 -27.02
CA ALA A 322 -4.92 -14.69 -26.65
C ALA A 322 -4.00 -13.63 -27.28
N GLU A 323 -4.61 -12.50 -27.65
CA GLU A 323 -3.82 -11.32 -28.01
C GLU A 323 -3.29 -10.65 -26.74
N TYR A 324 -2.19 -9.91 -26.84
CA TYR A 324 -1.81 -8.95 -25.81
C TYR A 324 -1.71 -7.54 -26.37
N GLN A 325 -2.01 -6.56 -25.52
CA GLN A 325 -1.92 -5.14 -25.85
C GLN A 325 -0.81 -4.51 -25.01
N LEU A 326 0.19 -3.96 -25.71
CA LEU A 326 1.16 -3.01 -25.16
C LEU A 326 0.57 -1.63 -25.45
N THR A 327 0.03 -0.96 -24.46
CA THR A 327 -0.51 0.38 -24.72
C THR A 327 0.63 1.39 -24.90
N ASN A 328 0.83 1.79 -26.16
CA ASN A 328 1.11 3.19 -26.46
C ASN A 328 -0.24 3.89 -26.64
N ALA A 329 -0.96 4.18 -25.55
CA ALA A 329 -2.28 4.78 -25.67
C ALA A 329 -2.35 6.12 -24.97
N ILE A 330 -1.90 7.15 -25.70
CA ILE A 330 -2.70 8.36 -25.78
C ILE A 330 -4.12 7.92 -26.22
N PRO A 331 -5.17 8.20 -25.43
CA PRO A 331 -6.54 7.78 -25.71
C PRO A 331 -7.03 8.16 -27.13
N LYS A 332 -7.89 7.33 -27.75
CA LYS A 332 -8.39 7.54 -29.13
C LYS A 332 -9.05 8.91 -29.38
N ASN A 333 -9.49 9.57 -28.31
CA ASN A 333 -10.00 10.95 -28.29
C ASN A 333 -8.94 12.04 -28.51
N LEU A 334 -7.67 11.70 -28.72
CA LEU A 334 -6.57 12.64 -28.98
C LEU A 334 -5.87 12.41 -30.34
N ARG A 335 -6.37 11.48 -31.19
CA ARG A 335 -5.82 11.27 -32.54
C ARG A 335 -6.12 12.41 -33.53
N GLY A 336 -7.14 13.22 -33.26
CA GLY A 336 -7.49 14.37 -34.10
C GLY A 336 -6.68 15.64 -33.82
N ASP A 337 -5.92 15.66 -32.72
CA ASP A 337 -5.18 16.84 -32.23
C ASP A 337 -3.65 16.67 -32.36
N LEU A 338 -3.18 15.59 -33.02
CA LEU A 338 -1.76 15.38 -33.26
C LEU A 338 -1.36 16.02 -34.59
N PRO A 339 -0.36 16.93 -34.60
CA PRO A 339 0.11 17.59 -35.81
C PRO A 339 0.66 16.58 -36.84
N SER A 340 0.48 16.88 -38.12
CA SER A 340 1.00 16.06 -39.23
C SER A 340 2.54 16.07 -39.31
N VAL A 341 3.13 15.20 -40.12
CA VAL A 341 4.60 15.16 -40.30
C VAL A 341 5.10 16.48 -40.91
N GLU A 342 4.34 17.09 -41.82
CA GLU A 342 4.65 18.43 -42.32
C GLU A 342 4.52 19.52 -41.23
N ASP A 343 3.58 19.38 -40.29
CA ASP A 343 3.46 20.29 -39.14
C ASP A 343 4.64 20.11 -38.15
N LEU A 344 5.24 18.92 -38.06
CA LEU A 344 6.42 18.66 -37.22
C LEU A 344 7.71 19.22 -37.83
N GLU A 345 7.84 19.18 -39.16
CA GLU A 345 8.99 19.75 -39.87
C GLU A 345 8.96 21.28 -39.88
N PHE A 346 7.77 21.87 -40.03
CA PHE A 346 7.58 23.33 -39.93
C PHE A 346 7.90 23.89 -38.53
N GLU A 347 7.65 23.10 -37.47
CA GLU A 347 7.84 23.53 -36.08
C GLU A 347 9.29 23.42 -35.57
N LEU A 348 10.16 22.68 -36.30
CA LEU A 348 11.60 22.62 -36.03
C LEU A 348 12.35 23.88 -36.52
N GLU A 349 11.76 24.67 -37.42
CA GLU A 349 12.37 25.86 -38.01
C GLU A 349 11.95 27.21 -37.38
N ARG A 350 10.99 27.24 -36.43
CA ARG A 350 10.53 28.51 -35.84
C ARG A 350 11.34 28.94 -34.60
N PRO A 351 11.70 30.25 -34.48
CA PRO A 351 12.28 30.80 -33.26
C PRO A 351 11.26 30.75 -32.12
N LEU A 352 11.67 30.15 -31.00
CA LEU A 352 10.83 29.87 -29.84
C LEU A 352 10.19 31.13 -29.23
N THR A 353 8.90 31.33 -29.50
CA THR A 353 7.97 31.94 -28.55
C THR A 353 6.66 31.15 -28.46
N THR A 354 6.54 30.47 -27.30
CA THR A 354 5.34 29.98 -26.60
C THR A 354 4.48 28.87 -27.22
N LEU A 355 4.89 27.62 -26.98
CA LEU A 355 4.02 26.49 -26.60
C LEU A 355 4.74 25.73 -25.47
N GLU A 356 4.07 25.50 -24.33
CA GLU A 356 4.73 24.92 -23.15
C GLU A 356 5.20 23.49 -23.42
N LYS A 357 6.52 23.26 -23.39
CA LYS A 357 7.15 21.97 -23.68
C LYS A 357 6.77 20.92 -22.62
N PRO A 358 6.85 19.61 -22.93
CA PRO A 358 6.59 18.53 -21.96
C PRO A 358 7.40 18.66 -20.66
N ILE A 359 8.60 19.21 -20.73
CA ILE A 359 9.43 19.54 -19.56
C ILE A 359 8.77 20.63 -18.72
N GLU A 360 8.17 21.66 -19.32
CA GLU A 360 7.50 22.76 -18.61
C GLU A 360 6.20 22.28 -17.94
N LYS A 361 5.46 21.37 -18.59
CA LYS A 361 4.32 20.68 -17.96
C LYS A 361 4.76 19.81 -16.78
N ASN A 362 5.81 19.00 -16.96
CA ASN A 362 6.35 18.17 -15.87
C ASN A 362 6.93 19.03 -14.74
N LEU A 363 7.56 20.16 -15.06
CA LEU A 363 8.02 21.15 -14.08
C LEU A 363 6.86 21.80 -13.36
N ARG A 364 5.73 22.06 -14.04
CA ARG A 364 4.52 22.60 -13.42
C ARG A 364 3.88 21.58 -12.48
N ASP A 365 3.76 20.34 -12.91
CA ASP A 365 3.21 19.25 -12.10
C ASP A 365 4.12 18.97 -10.89
N LEU A 366 5.44 19.00 -11.07
CA LEU A 366 6.42 18.95 -9.98
C LEU A 366 6.31 20.15 -9.04
N LYS A 367 6.18 21.39 -9.56
CA LYS A 367 5.95 22.59 -8.75
C LYS A 367 4.66 22.51 -7.94
N ASN A 368 3.59 21.95 -8.52
CA ASN A 368 2.33 21.72 -7.81
C ASN A 368 2.48 20.65 -6.73
N LEU A 369 3.28 19.61 -6.98
CA LEU A 369 3.58 18.56 -6.00
C LEU A 369 4.43 19.10 -4.85
N ILE A 370 5.46 19.89 -5.15
CA ILE A 370 6.30 20.60 -4.17
C ILE A 370 5.45 21.58 -3.36
N ALA A 371 4.59 22.36 -4.01
CA ALA A 371 3.68 23.29 -3.32
C ALA A 371 2.62 22.60 -2.44
N ALA A 372 2.33 21.32 -2.70
CA ALA A 372 1.41 20.50 -1.89
C ALA A 372 2.10 19.78 -0.73
N ILE A 373 3.44 19.77 -0.67
CA ILE A 373 4.18 19.26 0.48
C ILE A 373 4.11 20.32 1.58
N ASN A 374 3.32 20.06 2.62
CA ASN A 374 3.33 20.86 3.84
C ASN A 374 4.54 20.49 4.70
N GLY A 375 5.66 21.14 4.44
CA GLY A 375 6.89 21.11 5.23
C GLY A 375 7.78 22.27 4.81
N GLU A 376 8.42 22.95 5.77
CA GLU A 376 9.36 24.03 5.45
C GLU A 376 10.55 23.50 4.63
N GLU A 377 10.98 24.27 3.63
CA GLU A 377 12.12 23.90 2.77
C GLU A 377 13.41 23.75 3.60
N LEU A 378 14.21 22.73 3.28
CA LEU A 378 15.51 22.51 3.91
C LEU A 378 16.53 23.51 3.36
N GLN A 379 16.64 24.68 3.99
CA GLN A 379 17.46 25.80 3.49
C GLN A 379 18.94 25.72 3.89
N GLU A 380 19.23 25.25 5.10
CA GLU A 380 20.59 25.34 5.67
C GLU A 380 21.06 23.97 6.15
N LYS A 381 22.22 23.54 5.64
CA LYS A 381 22.92 22.34 6.12
C LYS A 381 23.61 22.65 7.44
N ILE A 382 23.81 21.63 8.28
CA ILE A 382 24.59 21.71 9.52
C ILE A 382 25.97 22.34 9.26
N THR A 383 26.34 23.29 10.11
CA THR A 383 27.68 23.91 10.11
C THR A 383 28.21 23.99 11.54
N PRO A 384 29.55 24.06 11.73
CA PRO A 384 30.14 24.26 13.04
C PRO A 384 29.53 25.44 13.81
N ALA A 385 29.23 26.56 13.14
CA ALA A 385 28.61 27.73 13.74
C ALA A 385 27.19 27.46 14.28
N LYS A 386 26.41 26.61 13.61
CA LYS A 386 25.06 26.25 14.04
C LYS A 386 25.08 25.30 15.24
N VAL A 387 25.99 24.34 15.24
CA VAL A 387 26.21 23.46 16.41
C VAL A 387 26.66 24.29 17.61
N LEU A 388 27.56 25.25 17.39
CA LEU A 388 28.01 26.18 18.41
C LEU A 388 26.85 27.03 18.96
N ALA A 389 26.01 27.60 18.10
CA ALA A 389 24.85 28.40 18.52
C ALA A 389 23.86 27.61 19.41
N ILE A 390 23.60 26.34 19.10
CA ILE A 390 22.77 25.49 19.98
C ILE A 390 23.45 25.35 21.36
N PHE A 391 24.76 25.16 21.38
CA PHE A 391 25.53 24.95 22.61
C PHE A 391 25.70 26.23 23.46
N THR A 392 25.83 27.40 22.84
CA THR A 392 26.10 28.68 23.50
C THR A 392 24.85 29.49 23.78
N ASP A 393 23.79 29.32 22.99
CA ASP A 393 22.64 30.22 23.05
C ASP A 393 21.40 29.47 23.57
N VAL A 394 21.19 28.23 23.15
CA VAL A 394 19.97 27.45 23.48
C VAL A 394 20.15 26.68 24.79
N MET A 395 21.19 25.86 24.89
CA MET A 395 21.43 25.01 26.06
C MET A 395 21.49 25.79 27.38
N PRO A 396 22.16 26.95 27.49
CA PRO A 396 22.16 27.72 28.75
C PRO A 396 20.77 28.21 29.17
N LEU A 397 19.92 28.58 28.22
CA LEU A 397 18.56 29.02 28.52
C LEU A 397 17.70 27.87 29.06
N ILE A 398 17.86 26.66 28.49
CA ILE A 398 17.24 25.44 29.04
C ILE A 398 17.76 25.16 30.45
N ILE A 399 19.08 25.21 30.68
CA ILE A 399 19.69 25.02 32.01
C ILE A 399 19.10 26.00 33.02
N LYS A 400 18.99 27.29 32.65
CA LYS A 400 18.40 28.32 33.51
C LYS A 400 16.95 27.97 33.88
N ASN A 401 16.11 27.68 32.89
CA ASN A 401 14.70 27.36 33.12
C ASN A 401 14.54 26.11 34.01
N ILE A 402 15.37 25.08 33.81
CA ILE A 402 15.35 23.86 34.63
C ILE A 402 15.76 24.16 36.07
N ASN A 403 16.81 24.95 36.27
CA ASN A 403 17.22 25.36 37.61
C ASN A 403 16.09 26.14 38.30
N ASP A 404 15.45 27.08 37.59
CA ASP A 404 14.34 27.86 38.13
C ASP A 404 13.16 26.95 38.52
N LEU A 405 12.75 26.04 37.65
CA LEU A 405 11.63 25.09 37.87
C LEU A 405 11.88 24.11 39.03
N LEU A 406 13.11 23.63 39.22
CA LEU A 406 13.42 22.58 40.20
C LEU A 406 13.97 23.14 41.53
N SER A 407 14.35 24.42 41.58
CA SER A 407 15.01 25.07 42.72
C SER A 407 14.25 24.98 44.03
N THR A 408 12.92 25.16 44.00
CA THR A 408 12.13 25.36 45.22
C THR A 408 11.73 24.03 45.86
N ASP A 409 11.22 23.09 45.07
CA ASP A 409 10.59 21.88 45.60
C ASP A 409 11.40 20.59 45.39
N ILE A 410 12.30 20.57 44.41
CA ILE A 410 13.01 19.35 44.02
C ILE A 410 14.45 19.33 44.53
N TYR A 411 15.25 20.37 44.23
CA TYR A 411 16.66 20.40 44.65
C TYR A 411 16.88 20.27 46.16
N PRO A 412 16.06 20.86 47.05
CA PRO A 412 16.22 20.67 48.49
C PRO A 412 16.02 19.22 48.97
N LEU A 413 15.41 18.36 48.16
CA LEU A 413 15.24 16.94 48.46
C LEU A 413 16.49 16.11 48.19
N PHE A 414 17.54 16.67 47.58
CA PHE A 414 18.78 15.95 47.24
C PHE A 414 19.99 16.58 47.94
N GLN A 415 21.09 15.82 48.09
CA GLN A 415 22.33 16.35 48.68
C GLN A 415 23.05 17.28 47.71
N GLU A 416 23.15 16.84 46.47
CA GLU A 416 23.83 17.57 45.41
C GLU A 416 23.00 17.48 44.13
N HIS A 417 23.12 18.51 43.31
CA HIS A 417 22.54 18.58 41.99
C HIS A 417 23.52 19.28 41.07
N TYR A 418 23.71 18.75 39.87
CA TYR A 418 24.48 19.42 38.83
C TYR A 418 23.93 19.09 37.45
N ILE A 419 24.14 20.02 36.52
CA ILE A 419 23.85 19.83 35.10
C ILE A 419 25.17 19.86 34.33
N SER A 420 25.48 18.76 33.66
CA SER A 420 26.67 18.59 32.82
C SER A 420 26.28 18.63 31.34
N ARG A 421 27.27 18.86 30.47
CA ARG A 421 27.11 18.87 29.01
C ARG A 421 27.82 17.69 28.39
N SER A 422 27.42 17.27 27.19
CA SER A 422 28.14 16.26 26.40
C SER A 422 28.40 16.75 24.99
N ILE A 423 29.52 16.31 24.41
CA ILE A 423 29.83 16.40 22.99
C ILE A 423 29.98 14.96 22.46
N ARG A 424 29.30 14.63 21.35
CA ARG A 424 29.16 13.27 20.76
C ARG A 424 28.45 12.23 21.66
N ASN A 425 27.78 12.66 22.73
CA ASN A 425 27.04 11.78 23.66
C ASN A 425 27.88 10.63 24.28
N GLU A 426 29.22 10.69 24.23
CA GLU A 426 30.12 9.65 24.74
C GLU A 426 30.39 9.79 26.25
N GLN A 427 30.64 11.01 26.73
CA GLN A 427 30.82 11.35 28.16
C GLN A 427 30.14 12.69 28.48
N PHE A 428 29.60 12.81 29.69
CA PHE A 428 29.02 14.05 30.22
C PHE A 428 29.97 14.68 31.23
N ASN A 429 30.41 15.91 30.97
CA ASN A 429 31.38 16.67 31.77
C ASN A 429 31.05 18.17 31.72
N TYR A 430 31.83 19.02 32.39
CA TYR A 430 31.73 20.48 32.29
C TYR A 430 32.38 21.02 31.00
N PHE A 431 31.90 20.58 29.84
CA PHE A 431 32.40 21.09 28.56
C PHE A 431 31.98 22.55 28.35
N THR A 432 32.95 23.38 27.96
CA THR A 432 32.80 24.78 27.61
C THR A 432 32.64 24.95 26.09
N SER A 433 32.30 26.16 25.63
CA SER A 433 32.30 26.47 24.20
C SER A 433 33.67 26.28 23.55
N ILE A 434 34.76 26.55 24.30
CA ILE A 434 36.14 26.36 23.85
C ILE A 434 36.44 24.88 23.58
N ASP A 435 35.91 23.97 24.40
CA ASP A 435 36.06 22.53 24.20
C ASP A 435 35.35 22.04 22.93
N LEU A 436 34.17 22.62 22.64
CA LEU A 436 33.40 22.31 21.43
C LEU A 436 34.08 22.87 20.18
N GLU A 437 34.50 24.14 20.20
CA GLU A 437 35.24 24.77 19.11
C GLU A 437 36.52 24.01 18.78
N SER A 438 37.27 23.57 19.79
CA SER A 438 38.50 22.79 19.62
C SER A 438 38.27 21.45 18.93
N ARG A 439 37.09 20.82 19.09
CA ARG A 439 36.73 19.56 18.42
C ARG A 439 36.24 19.80 16.99
N LEU A 440 35.42 20.84 16.80
CA LEU A 440 34.95 21.25 15.47
C LEU A 440 36.11 21.65 14.54
N LEU A 441 37.16 22.30 15.07
CA LEU A 441 38.37 22.65 14.33
C LEU A 441 39.23 21.45 13.91
N LYS A 442 39.08 20.31 14.58
CA LYS A 442 39.79 19.06 14.25
C LYS A 442 39.05 18.19 13.22
N GLU A 443 38.01 18.73 12.57
CA GLU A 443 37.12 18.03 11.64
C GLU A 443 36.45 16.77 12.24
N GLU A 444 36.31 16.71 13.56
CA GLU A 444 35.56 15.63 14.20
C GLU A 444 34.07 15.74 13.85
N THR A 445 33.46 14.62 13.42
CA THR A 445 32.02 14.57 13.17
C THR A 445 31.26 14.57 14.48
N ILE A 446 30.48 15.63 14.72
CA ILE A 446 29.63 15.76 15.91
C ILE A 446 28.19 15.43 15.51
N ASP A 447 27.75 14.26 15.93
CA ASP A 447 26.42 13.69 15.66
C ASP A 447 25.41 13.96 16.80
N ALA A 448 25.90 14.34 17.99
CA ALA A 448 25.05 14.73 19.11
C ALA A 448 25.72 15.70 20.09
N ILE A 449 24.93 16.58 20.68
CA ILE A 449 25.30 17.36 21.89
C ILE A 449 24.17 17.23 22.91
N GLY A 450 24.44 17.40 24.20
CA GLY A 450 23.42 17.11 25.20
C GLY A 450 23.65 17.72 26.56
N LEU A 451 22.58 17.72 27.36
CA LEU A 451 22.55 18.05 28.77
C LEU A 451 22.22 16.80 29.58
N ARG A 452 22.83 16.67 30.75
CA ARG A 452 22.45 15.68 31.75
C ARG A 452 22.29 16.35 33.08
N ILE A 453 21.16 16.10 33.71
CA ILE A 453 20.96 16.44 35.12
C ILE A 453 21.27 15.22 35.97
N GLU A 454 21.97 15.44 37.07
CA GLU A 454 22.30 14.42 38.07
C GLU A 454 21.89 14.93 39.44
N LEU A 455 21.03 14.17 40.12
CA LEU A 455 20.53 14.45 41.46
C LEU A 455 20.99 13.33 42.38
N THR A 456 21.77 13.65 43.41
CA THR A 456 22.40 12.62 44.26
C THR A 456 21.90 12.67 45.70
N GLY A 457 21.71 11.48 46.26
CA GLY A 457 21.31 11.21 47.63
C GLY A 457 20.03 11.92 48.06
N PHE A 458 18.89 11.42 47.56
CA PHE A 458 17.57 11.83 48.03
C PHE A 458 17.46 11.74 49.58
N LYS A 459 16.98 12.82 50.21
CA LYS A 459 16.96 13.07 51.66
C LYS A 459 15.53 13.34 52.15
N LYS A 460 14.72 12.29 52.30
CA LYS A 460 13.42 12.38 52.98
C LYS A 460 13.18 11.18 53.88
N ALA A 461 12.76 11.42 55.12
CA ALA A 461 12.47 10.36 56.09
C ALA A 461 11.38 9.42 55.54
N GLY A 462 11.62 8.12 55.60
CA GLY A 462 10.67 7.08 55.14
C GLY A 462 10.87 6.60 53.69
N VAL A 463 11.83 7.14 52.94
CA VAL A 463 12.19 6.68 51.58
C VAL A 463 13.68 6.31 51.56
N ASN A 464 14.03 5.20 50.90
CA ASN A 464 15.44 4.81 50.71
C ASN A 464 16.17 5.87 49.88
N ALA A 465 17.43 6.17 50.22
CA ALA A 465 18.24 7.09 49.43
C ALA A 465 18.45 6.53 48.01
N PHE A 466 18.28 7.39 47.01
CA PHE A 466 18.57 7.06 45.60
C PHE A 466 19.17 8.26 44.88
N ASN A 467 19.80 7.97 43.73
CA ASN A 467 20.31 8.95 42.78
C ASN A 467 19.47 8.89 41.52
N LEU A 468 19.40 9.99 40.78
CA LEU A 468 18.67 10.09 39.53
C LEU A 468 19.50 10.82 38.48
N THR A 469 19.47 10.30 37.25
CA THR A 469 20.10 10.94 36.10
C THR A 469 19.13 10.99 34.93
N HIS A 470 19.02 12.14 34.27
CA HIS A 470 18.19 12.28 33.07
C HIS A 470 18.90 13.07 31.99
N ASN A 471 18.83 12.60 30.74
CA ASN A 471 19.47 13.24 29.60
C ASN A 471 18.45 14.07 28.80
N LEU A 472 18.97 15.07 28.09
CA LEU A 472 18.30 15.78 27.01
C LEU A 472 19.33 15.97 25.89
N ILE A 473 19.13 15.30 24.76
CA ILE A 473 20.12 15.18 23.69
C ILE A 473 19.57 15.78 22.40
N PHE A 474 20.40 16.60 21.76
CA PHE A 474 20.21 17.11 20.40
C PHE A 474 20.95 16.18 19.43
N TYR A 475 20.20 15.37 18.69
CA TYR A 475 20.70 14.51 17.63
C TYR A 475 20.80 15.33 16.34
N LEU A 476 22.02 15.53 15.87
CA LEU A 476 22.35 16.44 14.78
C LEU A 476 22.32 15.67 13.46
N GLU A 477 21.39 16.05 12.58
CA GLU A 477 21.27 15.51 11.23
C GLU A 477 21.68 16.59 10.21
N ASP A 478 21.67 16.28 8.91
CA ASP A 478 22.21 17.17 7.88
C ASP A 478 21.50 18.54 7.80
N TYR A 479 20.17 18.60 7.98
CA TYR A 479 19.37 19.83 7.81
C TYR A 479 18.49 20.18 9.00
N TYR A 480 18.42 19.29 9.97
CA TYR A 480 17.62 19.42 11.17
C TYR A 480 18.34 18.76 12.33
N TYR A 481 17.79 18.97 13.52
CA TYR A 481 18.15 18.19 14.69
C TYR A 481 16.88 17.75 15.41
N GLU A 482 16.99 16.62 16.07
CA GLU A 482 15.93 16.04 16.89
C GLU A 482 16.33 16.13 18.35
N LEU A 483 15.37 16.45 19.21
CA LEU A 483 15.61 16.69 20.62
C LEU A 483 14.83 15.68 21.46
N GLY A 484 15.51 14.98 22.37
CA GLY A 484 14.88 14.05 23.29
C GLY A 484 15.89 13.35 24.21
N PRO A 485 15.42 12.57 25.20
CA PRO A 485 16.30 11.84 26.11
C PRO A 485 17.01 10.65 25.45
N LEU A 486 16.40 10.10 24.39
CA LEU A 486 16.85 8.92 23.64
C LEU A 486 16.44 9.08 22.16
N LYS A 487 17.17 8.47 21.21
CA LYS A 487 16.83 8.53 19.78
C LYS A 487 15.49 7.85 19.45
N SER A 488 15.03 6.92 20.30
CA SER A 488 13.70 6.30 20.19
C SER A 488 12.56 7.15 20.75
N GLU A 489 12.88 8.25 21.45
CA GLU A 489 11.90 9.10 22.12
C GLU A 489 12.18 10.58 21.80
N ILE A 490 11.74 11.02 20.63
CA ILE A 490 11.92 12.40 20.16
C ILE A 490 10.77 13.28 20.64
N TRP A 491 11.13 14.41 21.24
CA TRP A 491 10.20 15.39 21.80
C TRP A 491 9.92 16.56 20.85
N ASP A 492 10.92 16.96 20.08
CA ASP A 492 10.80 18.02 19.08
C ASP A 492 11.80 17.79 17.92
N LYS A 493 11.50 18.33 16.75
CA LYS A 493 12.35 18.29 15.56
C LYS A 493 12.39 19.69 14.94
N ARG A 494 13.59 20.22 14.73
CA ARG A 494 13.78 21.61 14.27
C ARG A 494 14.81 21.74 13.16
N LEU A 495 14.55 22.65 12.24
CA LEU A 495 15.48 23.01 11.17
C LEU A 495 16.53 24.00 11.70
N TYR A 496 17.76 23.97 11.17
CA TYR A 496 18.84 24.86 11.67
C TYR A 496 18.61 26.36 11.42
N HIS A 497 17.72 26.70 10.47
CA HIS A 497 17.36 28.09 10.19
C HIS A 497 16.17 28.57 11.04
N GLN A 498 15.48 27.67 11.77
CA GLN A 498 14.41 28.06 12.67
C GLN A 498 14.99 28.56 14.01
N PRO A 499 14.70 29.80 14.43
CA PRO A 499 15.16 30.30 15.72
C PRO A 499 14.42 29.63 16.88
N TRP A 500 15.11 29.48 18.01
CA TRP A 500 14.45 29.14 19.27
C TRP A 500 13.72 30.35 19.83
N THR A 501 12.41 30.23 20.03
CA THR A 501 11.61 31.23 20.75
C THR A 501 11.63 30.94 22.25
N GLY A 502 11.42 31.97 23.07
CA GLY A 502 11.34 31.80 24.53
C GLY A 502 10.31 30.74 24.95
N ASP A 503 9.13 30.76 24.33
CA ASP A 503 8.06 29.77 24.59
C ASP A 503 8.47 28.34 24.23
N ALA A 504 9.20 28.16 23.12
CA ALA A 504 9.68 26.85 22.72
C ALA A 504 10.73 26.29 23.70
N ILE A 505 11.65 27.14 24.15
CA ILE A 505 12.65 26.79 25.17
C ILE A 505 11.94 26.43 26.48
N LEU A 506 10.96 27.23 26.91
CA LEU A 506 10.20 26.98 28.13
C LEU A 506 9.45 25.64 28.06
N LYS A 507 8.72 25.38 26.97
CA LYS A 507 7.96 24.13 26.79
C LYS A 507 8.84 22.88 26.89
N ILE A 508 10.03 22.92 26.30
CA ILE A 508 11.01 21.82 26.40
C ILE A 508 11.55 21.69 27.81
N SER A 509 11.81 22.80 28.48
CA SER A 509 12.30 22.82 29.86
C SER A 509 11.25 22.23 30.82
N GLU A 510 9.98 22.63 30.70
CA GLU A 510 8.87 22.08 31.47
C GLU A 510 8.69 20.58 31.23
N ARG A 511 8.76 20.14 29.96
CA ARG A 511 8.67 18.72 29.63
C ARG A 511 9.81 17.93 30.27
N TRP A 512 11.04 18.43 30.20
CA TRP A 512 12.18 17.75 30.79
C TRP A 512 12.09 17.70 32.33
N ALA A 513 11.69 18.80 32.97
CA ALA A 513 11.42 18.86 34.40
C ALA A 513 10.33 17.85 34.82
N ASN A 514 9.25 17.73 34.04
CA ASN A 514 8.17 16.80 34.31
C ASN A 514 8.64 15.32 34.28
N GLU A 515 9.48 14.93 33.32
CA GLU A 515 10.03 13.56 33.28
C GLU A 515 10.90 13.26 34.51
N ILE A 516 11.70 14.23 34.96
CA ILE A 516 12.49 14.11 36.19
C ILE A 516 11.57 13.90 37.39
N ILE A 517 10.51 14.71 37.51
CA ILE A 517 9.51 14.60 38.59
C ILE A 517 8.80 13.25 38.56
N LEU A 518 8.40 12.77 37.38
CA LEU A 518 7.77 11.46 37.21
C LEU A 518 8.70 10.32 37.64
N GLN A 519 10.00 10.40 37.33
CA GLN A 519 10.98 9.41 37.79
C GLN A 519 11.17 9.44 39.31
N ILE A 520 11.20 10.63 39.93
CA ILE A 520 11.22 10.77 41.39
C ILE A 520 9.97 10.12 42.00
N HIS A 521 8.79 10.42 41.45
CA HIS A 521 7.53 9.83 41.90
C HIS A 521 7.55 8.30 41.82
N LYS A 522 8.07 7.71 40.73
CA LYS A 522 8.22 6.25 40.60
C LYS A 522 9.15 5.67 41.68
N HIS A 523 10.29 6.30 41.95
CA HIS A 523 11.22 5.84 42.99
C HIS A 523 10.61 5.91 44.40
N ILE A 524 9.78 6.92 44.68
CA ILE A 524 9.09 7.05 45.97
C ILE A 524 7.95 6.03 46.12
N THR A 525 7.22 5.73 45.03
CA THR A 525 6.03 4.86 45.06
C THR A 525 6.30 3.38 44.81
N GLY A 526 7.49 3.02 44.30
CA GLY A 526 7.87 1.62 44.04
C GLY A 526 7.24 0.99 42.81
N LEU A 527 6.70 1.78 41.88
CA LEU A 527 6.14 1.29 40.62
C LEU A 527 7.26 0.83 39.64
N PRO A 528 7.13 -0.33 38.96
CA PRO A 528 8.16 -0.85 38.05
C PRO A 528 8.39 0.07 36.83
N GLN A 529 9.63 0.02 36.29
CA GLN A 529 10.12 0.85 35.18
C GLN A 529 9.43 0.55 33.85
#